data_AF-A0A3S5DN50-F1
#
_entry.id   AF-A0A3S5DN50-F1
#
_cell.length_a   1.000
_cell.length_b   1.000
_cell.length_c   1.000
_cell.angle_alpha   90.00
_cell.angle_beta   90.00
_cell.angle_gamma   90.00
#
_symmetry.space_group_name_H-M   'P 1'
#
loop_
_entity.id
_entity.type
_entity.pdbx_description
1 polymer ?
#
loop_
_entity_poly.entity_id
_entity_poly.type
_entity_poly.pdbx_seq_one_letter_code
_entity_poly.pdbx_strand_id
1 'polypeptide(L)' 'MKTCWQVLGIEATTDTDAIRQAYLALLPSFHPETDPQGFKQLREAYENALQGTTSPPLRWLKRIPIPRG' A
#
# COMPACT_ATOMS: atom_id res chain seq x y z
N MET A 1 -10.09 13.27 9.22
CA MET A 1 -8.69 12.92 8.92
C MET A 1 -8.63 11.41 8.77
N LYS A 2 -8.31 10.87 7.59
CA LYS A 2 -8.15 9.42 7.40
C LYS A 2 -6.71 9.05 7.72
N THR A 3 -6.51 8.09 8.61
CA THR A 3 -5.17 7.55 8.90
C THR A 3 -4.75 6.58 7.80
N CYS A 4 -3.44 6.38 7.65
CA CYS A 4 -2.85 5.44 6.70
C CYS A 4 -3.46 4.02 6.84
N TRP A 5 -3.76 3.65 8.09
CA TRP A 5 -4.44 2.42 8.49
C TRP A 5 -5.84 2.28 7.88
N GLN A 6 -6.64 3.36 7.89
CA GLN A 6 -7.98 3.36 7.29
C GLN A 6 -7.93 3.23 5.75
N VAL A 7 -6.88 3.74 5.11
CA VAL A 7 -6.70 3.61 3.66
C VAL A 7 -6.26 2.19 3.29
N LEU A 8 -5.41 1.57 4.12
CA LEU A 8 -5.00 0.18 3.98
C LEU A 8 -6.08 -0.82 4.45
N GLY A 9 -7.15 -0.35 5.10
CA GLY A 9 -8.21 -1.22 5.62
C GLY A 9 -7.77 -2.14 6.76
N ILE A 10 -6.72 -1.75 7.50
CA ILE A 10 -6.20 -2.50 8.65
C ILE A 10 -6.13 -1.63 9.90
N GLU A 11 -5.93 -2.29 11.04
CA GLU A 11 -5.67 -1.61 12.30
C GLU A 11 -4.26 -1.00 12.37
N ALA A 12 -4.06 -0.06 13.28
CA ALA A 12 -2.76 0.56 13.52
C ALA A 12 -1.75 -0.47 14.02
N THR A 13 -0.85 -0.91 13.14
CA THR A 13 0.12 -1.98 13.44
C THR A 13 1.53 -1.57 13.08
N THR A 14 2.52 -1.95 13.88
CA THR A 14 3.93 -1.79 13.51
C THR A 14 4.46 -2.96 12.69
N ASP A 15 3.61 -3.94 12.40
CA ASP A 15 3.99 -5.12 11.63
C ASP A 15 4.02 -4.82 10.13
N THR A 16 5.25 -4.78 9.58
CA THR A 16 5.46 -4.53 8.15
C THR A 16 4.85 -5.60 7.24
N ASP A 17 4.67 -6.83 7.71
CA ASP A 17 4.06 -7.89 6.91
C ASP A 17 2.54 -7.71 6.85
N ALA A 18 1.90 -7.36 7.97
CA ALA A 18 0.48 -7.00 8.01
C ALA A 18 0.16 -5.81 7.08
N ILE A 19 0.99 -4.77 7.09
CA ILE A 19 0.88 -3.62 6.18
C ILE A 19 1.00 -4.07 4.72
N ARG A 20 1.94 -4.97 4.43
CA ARG A 20 2.14 -5.53 3.07
C ARG A 20 0.97 -6.41 2.64
N GLN A 21 0.48 -7.29 3.50
CA GLN A 21 -0.66 -8.16 3.25
C GLN A 21 -1.90 -7.33 2.90
N ALA A 22 -2.18 -6.28 3.67
CA ALA A 22 -3.26 -5.33 3.40
C ALA A 22 -3.15 -4.67 2.02
N TYR A 23 -1.95 -4.17 1.70
CA TYR A 23 -1.65 -3.57 0.41
C TYR A 23 -1.84 -4.57 -0.75
N LEU A 24 -1.39 -5.82 -0.59
CA LEU A 24 -1.56 -6.88 -1.59
C LEU A 24 -3.02 -7.31 -1.76
N ALA A 25 -3.81 -7.32 -0.68
CA ALA A 25 -5.23 -7.62 -0.72
C ALA A 25 -6.03 -6.53 -1.45
N LEU A 26 -5.58 -5.28 -1.37
CA LEU A 26 -6.18 -4.13 -2.06
C LEU A 26 -5.68 -3.98 -3.51
N LEU A 27 -4.51 -4.52 -3.83
CA LEU A 27 -3.92 -4.50 -5.17
C LEU A 27 -4.85 -4.94 -6.31
N PRO A 28 -5.61 -6.06 -6.21
CA PRO A 28 -6.58 -6.45 -7.24
C PRO A 28 -7.83 -5.55 -7.28
N SER A 29 -8.13 -4.83 -6.20
CA SER A 29 -9.25 -3.87 -6.17
C SER A 29 -8.87 -2.50 -6.76
N PHE A 30 -7.59 -2.12 -6.69
CA PHE A 30 -7.07 -0.88 -7.27
C PHE A 30 -6.42 -1.15 -8.63
N HIS A 31 -7.25 -1.34 -9.65
CA HIS A 31 -6.79 -1.45 -11.03
C HIS A 31 -6.29 -0.08 -11.54
N PRO A 32 -5.04 0.01 -12.06
CA PRO A 32 -4.50 1.27 -12.58
C PRO A 32 -5.27 1.79 -13.81
N GLU A 33 -5.96 0.91 -14.54
CA GLU A 33 -6.84 1.29 -15.65
C GLU A 33 -8.14 1.97 -15.21
N THR A 34 -8.62 1.65 -14.00
CA THR A 34 -9.92 2.13 -13.51
C THR A 34 -9.76 3.27 -12.52
N ASP A 35 -8.74 3.21 -11.65
CA ASP A 35 -8.54 4.21 -10.61
C ASP A 35 -7.04 4.46 -10.31
N PRO A 36 -6.35 5.23 -11.17
CA PRO A 36 -4.94 5.59 -10.94
C PRO A 36 -4.75 6.46 -9.68
N GLN A 37 -5.78 7.21 -9.28
CA GLN A 37 -5.74 8.06 -8.09
C GLN A 37 -5.78 7.22 -6.80
N GLY A 38 -6.63 6.21 -6.75
CA GLY A 38 -6.76 5.26 -5.65
C GLY A 38 -5.49 4.44 -5.44
N PHE A 39 -4.83 4.03 -6.53
CA PHE A 39 -3.51 3.38 -6.43
C PHE A 39 -2.46 4.30 -5.80
N LYS A 40 -2.48 5.58 -6.15
CA LYS A 40 -1.61 6.61 -5.54
C LYS A 40 -1.86 6.75 -4.05
N GLN A 41 -3.13 6.88 -3.65
CA GLN A 41 -3.51 6.99 -2.24
C GLN A 41 -3.15 5.74 -1.43
N LEU A 42 -3.34 4.55 -2.00
CA LEU A 42 -2.96 3.28 -1.38
C LEU A 42 -1.46 3.21 -1.14
N ARG A 43 -0.66 3.61 -2.15
CA ARG A 43 0.80 3.66 -2.04
C ARG A 43 1.24 4.69 -1.00
N GLU A 44 0.68 5.89 -1.01
CA GLU A 44 1.00 6.93 -0.02
C GLU A 44 0.69 6.47 1.40
N ALA A 45 -0.46 5.81 1.63
CA ALA A 45 -0.80 5.25 2.92
C ALA A 45 0.17 4.16 3.37
N TYR A 46 0.55 3.28 2.45
CA TYR A 46 1.56 2.25 2.70
C TYR A 46 2.92 2.86 3.07
N GLU A 47 3.38 3.87 2.33
CA GLU A 47 4.63 4.57 2.57
C GLU A 47 4.62 5.29 3.93
N ASN A 48 3.52 5.96 4.28
CA ASN A 48 3.38 6.60 5.58
C ASN A 48 3.34 5.58 6.73
N ALA A 49 2.66 4.44 6.55
CA ALA A 49 2.62 3.37 7.54
C ALA A 49 4.02 2.75 7.75
N LEU A 50 4.82 2.65 6.69
CA LEU A 50 6.19 2.15 6.75
C LEU A 50 7.23 3.18 7.20
N GLN A 51 6.94 4.48 7.14
CA GLN A 51 7.89 5.53 7.46
C GLN A 51 8.41 5.44 8.90
N GLY A 52 7.63 4.83 9.81
CA GLY A 52 8.06 4.51 11.18
C GLY A 52 8.86 3.22 11.35
N THR A 53 8.97 2.38 10.31
CA THR A 53 9.69 1.11 10.35
C THR A 53 10.98 1.17 9.52
N THR A 54 12.11 0.77 10.12
CA THR A 54 13.46 0.79 9.53
C THR A 54 13.66 -0.18 8.33
N SER A 55 12.58 -0.72 7.77
CA SER A 55 12.62 -1.73 6.70
C SER A 55 12.60 -1.04 5.33
N PRO A 56 13.57 -1.31 4.43
CA PRO A 56 13.61 -0.65 3.12
C PRO A 56 12.34 -0.97 2.31
N PRO A 57 11.45 0.01 2.09
CA PRO A 57 10.09 -0.23 1.60
C PRO A 57 10.04 -0.56 0.10
N LEU A 58 11.15 -0.52 -0.62
CA LEU A 58 11.13 -0.34 -2.09
C LEU A 58 11.46 -1.61 -2.89
N ARG A 59 11.97 -2.67 -2.27
CA ARG A 59 12.49 -3.83 -3.01
C ARG A 59 11.41 -4.80 -3.48
N TRP A 60 10.30 -4.87 -2.74
CA TRP A 60 9.13 -5.67 -3.10
C TRP A 60 8.16 -4.87 -3.98
N LEU A 61 7.98 -3.56 -3.71
CA LEU A 61 7.14 -2.67 -4.52
C LEU A 61 7.61 -2.56 -5.98
N LYS A 62 8.93 -2.54 -6.23
CA LYS A 62 9.51 -2.55 -7.58
C LYS A 62 9.31 -3.86 -8.35
N ARG A 63 8.93 -4.95 -7.67
CA ARG A 63 8.71 -6.29 -8.28
C ARG A 63 7.24 -6.57 -8.58
N ILE A 64 6.32 -5.75 -8.11
CA ILE A 64 4.90 -5.88 -8.43
C ILE A 64 4.73 -5.49 -9.90
N PRO A 65 4.25 -6.40 -10.77
CA PRO A 65 3.94 -6.04 -12.14
C PRO A 65 2.74 -5.10 -12.10
N ILE A 66 2.99 -3.81 -12.32
CA ILE A 66 1.92 -2.84 -12.58
C ILE A 66 1.45 -3.19 -14.00
N PRO A 67 0.23 -3.70 -14.21
CA PRO A 67 -0.26 -3.94 -15.55
C PRO A 67 -0.24 -2.59 -16.28
N ARG A 68 0.69 -2.45 -17.23
CA ARG A 68 0.72 -1.31 -18.14
C ARG A 68 -0.33 -1.58 -19.19
N GLY A 69 -1.51 -1.02 -18.98
CA GLY A 69 -2.42 -0.69 -20.08
C GLY A 69 -1.80 0.42 -20.93
#